data_AF-A0A7S3BV76-F1
#
_entry.id   AF-A0A7S3BV76-F1
#
_cell.length_a   1.000
_cell.length_b   1.000
_cell.length_c   1.000
_cell.angle_alpha   90.00
_cell.angle_beta   90.00
_cell.angle_gamma   90.00
#
_symmetry.space_group_name_H-M   'P 1'
#
loop_
_entity.id
_entity.type
_entity.pdbx_description
1 polymer ?
#
loop_
_entity_poly.entity_id
_entity_poly.type
_entity_poly.pdbx_seq_one_letter_code
_entity_poly.pdbx_strand_id
1 'polypeptide(L)'
;FVAYGAYLYAVFGLLFSCWILYTSGVLTPVVRETAKVTSMVFTILIGSQLLNLVVISFGGEHYIQQFLKSFDNEFTVFLIVMLVLFVLGFVLDFLEIIYIVIPIVGPVIYGGSFDPKWVTIMIAVNLQTSFL
;
A
#
# COMPACT_ATOMS: atom_id res chain seq x y z
N PHE A 1 47.17 -19.09 -0.36
CA PHE A 1 47.78 -18.01 -1.15
C PHE A 1 46.97 -17.65 -2.40
N VAL A 2 46.60 -18.59 -3.27
CA VAL A 2 45.81 -18.31 -4.49
C VAL A 2 44.42 -17.70 -4.21
N ALA A 3 43.68 -18.21 -3.22
CA ALA A 3 42.35 -17.68 -2.86
C ALA A 3 42.36 -16.23 -2.36
N TYR A 4 43.42 -15.81 -1.65
CA TYR A 4 43.56 -14.45 -1.15
C TYR A 4 43.86 -13.44 -2.27
N GLY A 5 44.63 -13.86 -3.28
CA GLY A 5 44.88 -13.05 -4.48
C GLY A 5 43.63 -12.83 -5.33
N ALA A 6 42.80 -13.87 -5.48
CA ALA A 6 41.52 -13.77 -6.20
C ALA A 6 40.53 -12.81 -5.50
N TYR A 7 40.47 -12.85 -4.17
CA TYR A 7 39.63 -11.94 -3.38
C TYR A 7 40.02 -10.46 -3.57
N LEU A 8 41.32 -10.15 -3.49
CA LEU A 8 41.80 -8.77 -3.68
C LEU A 8 41.51 -8.24 -5.10
N TYR A 9 41.63 -9.08 -6.12
CA TYR A 9 41.32 -8.70 -7.51
C TYR A 9 39.82 -8.43 -7.71
N ALA A 10 38.94 -9.25 -7.11
CA ALA A 10 37.50 -9.05 -7.16
C ALA A 10 37.06 -7.75 -6.45
N VAL A 11 37.64 -7.45 -5.28
CA VAL A 11 37.37 -6.20 -4.55
C VAL A 11 37.84 -4.98 -5.34
N PHE A 12 39.02 -5.04 -5.97
CA PHE A 12 39.49 -3.97 -6.86
C PHE A 12 38.58 -3.77 -8.06
N GLY A 13 38.11 -4.86 -8.69
CA GLY A 13 37.17 -4.81 -9.81
C GLY A 13 35.82 -4.20 -9.42
N LEU A 14 35.32 -4.49 -8.22
CA LEU A 14 34.09 -3.90 -7.67
C LEU A 14 34.25 -2.39 -7.42
N LEU A 15 35.36 -1.98 -6.82
CA LEU A 15 35.67 -0.57 -6.59
C LEU A 15 35.85 0.19 -7.91
N PHE A 16 36.52 -0.41 -8.90
CA PHE A 16 36.71 0.20 -10.22
C PHE A 16 35.39 0.30 -10.99
N SER A 17 34.52 -0.71 -10.89
CA SER A 17 33.17 -0.69 -11.48
C SER A 17 32.30 0.40 -10.85
N CYS A 18 32.38 0.58 -9.52
CA CYS A 18 31.67 1.64 -8.81
C CYS A 18 32.20 3.04 -9.19
N TRP A 19 33.52 3.17 -9.33
CA TRP A 19 34.16 4.40 -9.81
C TRP A 19 33.74 4.75 -11.24
N ILE A 20 33.75 3.76 -12.14
CA ILE A 20 33.27 3.92 -13.52
C ILE A 20 31.80 4.32 -13.52
N LEU A 21 30.95 3.67 -12.74
CA LEU A 21 29.52 3.99 -12.71
C LEU A 21 29.26 5.44 -12.29
N TYR A 22 30.03 5.95 -11.32
CA TYR A 22 29.99 7.34 -10.89
C TYR A 22 30.55 8.29 -11.95
N THR A 23 31.69 7.94 -12.57
CA THR A 23 32.37 8.76 -13.59
C THR A 23 31.61 8.80 -14.93
N SER A 24 30.96 7.71 -15.31
CA SER A 24 30.12 7.59 -16.50
C SER A 24 28.80 8.37 -16.38
N GLY A 25 28.52 8.97 -15.21
CA GLY A 25 27.38 9.84 -15.01
C GLY A 25 26.02 9.14 -15.12
N VAL A 26 25.98 7.80 -15.05
CA VAL A 26 24.77 6.98 -15.21
C VAL A 26 23.95 6.91 -13.92
N LEU A 27 24.60 7.10 -12.77
CA LEU A 27 23.93 7.17 -11.46
C LEU A 27 22.94 8.34 -11.38
N THR A 28 23.33 9.52 -11.83
CA THR A 28 22.48 10.73 -11.78
C THR A 28 21.14 10.57 -12.51
N PRO A 29 21.07 10.11 -13.78
CA PRO A 29 19.81 9.90 -14.48
C PRO A 29 18.99 8.76 -13.84
N VAL A 30 19.62 7.67 -13.40
CA VAL A 30 18.89 6.56 -12.73
C VAL A 30 18.26 7.03 -11.43
N VAL A 31 19.00 7.77 -10.60
CA VAL A 31 18.47 8.37 -9.37
C VAL A 31 17.36 9.36 -9.68
N ARG A 32 17.50 10.17 -10.75
CA ARG A 32 16.49 11.16 -11.12
C ARG A 32 15.19 10.51 -11.61
N GLU A 33 15.25 9.48 -12.45
CA GLU A 33 14.07 8.74 -12.90
C GLU A 33 13.41 7.99 -11.73
N THR A 34 14.21 7.36 -10.86
CA THR A 34 13.70 6.71 -9.64
C THR A 34 13.02 7.72 -8.71
N ALA A 35 13.64 8.90 -8.51
CA ALA A 35 13.09 9.98 -7.70
C ALA A 35 11.82 10.56 -8.32
N LYS A 36 11.72 10.63 -9.65
CA LYS A 36 10.53 11.12 -10.36
C LYS A 36 9.32 10.24 -10.10
N VAL A 37 9.45 8.92 -10.30
CA VAL A 37 8.37 7.95 -10.01
C VAL A 37 8.00 8.02 -8.52
N THR A 38 9.00 7.99 -7.64
CA THR A 38 8.80 8.11 -6.19
C THR A 38 8.06 9.40 -5.82
N SER A 39 8.43 10.54 -6.41
CA SER A 39 7.79 11.84 -6.16
C SER A 39 6.33 11.91 -6.62
N MET A 40 6.00 11.25 -7.73
CA MET A 40 4.62 11.15 -8.21
C MET A 40 3.75 10.38 -7.21
N VAL A 41 4.25 9.23 -6.72
CA VAL A 41 3.55 8.42 -5.70
C VAL A 41 3.38 9.21 -4.41
N PHE A 42 4.43 9.87 -3.90
CA PHE A 42 4.32 10.70 -2.70
C PHE A 42 3.34 11.87 -2.86
N THR A 43 3.26 12.48 -4.04
CA THR A 43 2.31 13.56 -4.31
C THR A 43 0.86 13.06 -4.24
N ILE A 44 0.58 11.88 -4.81
CA ILE A 44 -0.73 11.23 -4.73
C ILE A 44 -1.07 10.92 -3.27
N LEU A 45 -0.13 10.34 -2.52
CA LEU A 45 -0.32 10.04 -1.09
C LEU A 45 -0.63 11.30 -0.28
N ILE A 46 0.06 12.42 -0.50
CA ILE A 46 -0.23 13.67 0.22
C ILE A 46 -1.65 14.17 -0.13
N GLY A 47 -2.02 14.13 -1.41
CA GLY A 47 -3.35 14.54 -1.87
C GLY A 47 -4.47 13.69 -1.26
N SER A 48 -4.31 12.37 -1.23
CA SER A 48 -5.31 11.48 -0.65
C SER A 48 -5.42 11.57 0.86
N GLN A 49 -4.31 11.78 1.57
CA GLN A 49 -4.34 12.00 3.02
C GLN A 49 -5.10 13.28 3.39
N LEU A 50 -4.96 14.35 2.59
CA LEU A 50 -5.75 15.57 2.76
C LEU A 50 -7.24 15.30 2.52
N LEU A 51 -7.59 14.57 1.46
CA LEU A 51 -8.98 14.18 1.18
C LEU A 51 -9.56 13.33 2.32
N ASN A 52 -8.79 12.37 2.84
CA ASN A 52 -9.18 11.52 3.96
C ASN A 52 -9.50 12.34 5.21
N LEU A 53 -8.61 13.28 5.58
CA LEU A 53 -8.84 14.17 6.72
C LEU A 53 -10.12 14.98 6.55
N VAL A 54 -10.40 15.46 5.35
CA VAL A 54 -11.65 16.16 5.05
C VAL A 54 -12.84 15.23 5.23
N VAL A 55 -12.83 14.03 4.65
CA VAL A 55 -13.93 13.06 4.77
C VAL A 55 -14.22 12.68 6.22
N ILE A 56 -13.17 12.44 7.01
CA ILE A 56 -13.30 12.15 8.44
C ILE A 56 -13.81 13.39 9.19
N SER A 57 -13.34 14.59 8.87
CA SER A 57 -13.79 15.83 9.52
C SER A 57 -15.27 16.14 9.31
N PHE A 58 -15.84 15.73 8.18
CA PHE A 58 -17.28 15.82 7.89
C PHE A 58 -18.09 14.66 8.50
N GLY A 59 -17.44 13.73 9.22
CA GLY A 59 -18.09 12.56 9.82
C GLY A 59 -18.45 11.47 8.81
N GLY A 60 -17.81 11.43 7.63
CA GLY A 60 -18.08 10.45 6.58
C GLY A 60 -17.98 9.00 7.08
N GLU A 61 -17.04 8.74 7.99
CA GLU A 61 -16.90 7.43 8.65
C GLU A 61 -18.18 7.00 9.38
N HIS A 62 -18.86 7.94 10.06
CA HIS A 62 -20.05 7.65 10.85
C HIS A 62 -21.25 7.35 9.94
N TYR A 63 -21.40 8.09 8.85
CA TYR A 63 -22.45 7.83 7.85
C TYR A 63 -22.29 6.46 7.21
N ILE A 64 -21.06 6.09 6.83
CA ILE A 64 -20.78 4.77 6.24
C ILE A 64 -21.05 3.66 7.27
N GLN A 65 -20.61 3.85 8.51
CA GLN A 65 -20.87 2.87 9.58
C GLN A 65 -22.35 2.71 9.88
N GLN A 66 -23.12 3.79 9.95
CA GLN A 66 -24.57 3.71 10.16
C GLN A 66 -25.26 3.02 8.98
N PHE A 67 -24.84 3.31 7.75
CA PHE A 67 -25.36 2.65 6.55
C PHE A 67 -25.10 1.15 6.60
N LEU A 68 -23.88 0.73 6.92
CA LEU A 68 -23.55 -0.70 7.03
C LEU A 68 -24.25 -1.38 8.22
N LYS A 69 -24.42 -0.69 9.34
CA LYS A 69 -25.16 -1.19 10.52
C LYS A 69 -26.68 -1.28 10.30
N SER A 70 -27.22 -0.59 9.29
CA SER A 70 -28.65 -0.68 8.96
C SER A 70 -29.04 -2.04 8.36
N PHE A 71 -28.07 -2.84 7.93
CA PHE A 71 -28.30 -4.19 7.46
C PHE A 71 -28.25 -5.18 8.63
N ASP A 72 -29.36 -5.88 8.89
CA ASP A 72 -29.48 -6.89 9.96
C ASP A 72 -28.59 -8.14 9.73
N ASN A 73 -28.11 -8.38 8.49
CA ASN A 73 -27.38 -9.59 8.15
C ASN A 73 -25.87 -9.32 8.01
N GLU A 74 -25.10 -9.82 8.97
CA GLU A 74 -23.63 -9.70 9.03
C GLU A 74 -22.93 -10.24 7.78
N PHE A 75 -23.45 -11.32 7.18
CA PHE A 75 -22.91 -11.91 5.94
C PHE A 75 -23.09 -10.97 4.74
N THR A 76 -24.21 -10.24 4.69
CA THR A 76 -24.49 -9.28 3.62
C THR A 76 -23.56 -8.08 3.72
N VAL A 77 -23.34 -7.57 4.94
CA VAL A 77 -22.37 -6.50 5.19
C VAL A 77 -20.96 -6.93 4.79
N PHE A 78 -20.53 -8.12 5.20
CA PHE A 78 -19.22 -8.67 4.83
C PHE A 78 -19.02 -8.73 3.31
N LEU A 79 -20.03 -9.21 2.56
CA LEU A 79 -19.96 -9.32 1.11
C LEU A 79 -19.92 -7.93 0.44
N ILE A 80 -20.73 -6.99 0.91
CA ILE A 80 -20.71 -5.59 0.42
C ILE A 80 -19.33 -4.98 0.61
N VAL A 81 -18.73 -5.14 1.80
CA VAL A 81 -17.39 -4.61 2.08
C VAL A 81 -16.35 -5.24 1.17
N MET A 82 -16.42 -6.55 0.96
CA MET A 82 -15.51 -7.25 0.06
C MET A 82 -15.63 -6.74 -1.38
N LEU A 83 -16.85 -6.48 -1.86
CA LEU A 83 -17.08 -5.91 -3.18
C LEU A 83 -16.58 -4.47 -3.29
N VAL A 84 -16.85 -3.63 -2.29
CA VAL A 84 -16.39 -2.23 -2.26
C VAL A 84 -14.87 -2.17 -2.24
N LEU A 85 -14.20 -2.99 -1.42
CA LEU A 85 -12.73 -3.07 -1.38
C LEU A 85 -12.14 -3.51 -2.72
N PHE A 86 -12.79 -4.46 -3.39
CA PHE A 86 -12.38 -4.91 -4.73
C PHE A 86 -12.54 -3.80 -5.78
N VAL A 87 -13.65 -3.03 -5.73
CA VAL A 87 -13.85 -1.94 -6.69
C VAL A 87 -12.92 -0.75 -6.42
N LEU A 88 -12.72 -0.39 -5.14
CA LEU A 88 -11.81 0.69 -4.76
C LEU A 88 -10.35 0.37 -5.11
N GLY A 89 -9.94 -0.89 -4.97
CA GLY A 89 -8.57 -1.33 -5.23
C GLY A 89 -8.13 -1.21 -6.70
N PHE A 90 -9.06 -1.10 -7.65
CA PHE A 90 -8.70 -0.79 -9.04
C PHE A 90 -8.17 0.64 -9.24
N VAL A 91 -8.56 1.57 -8.36
CA VAL A 91 -8.28 3.00 -8.53
C VAL A 91 -7.31 3.52 -7.46
N LEU A 92 -7.40 3.03 -6.23
CA LEU A 92 -6.64 3.50 -5.08
C LEU A 92 -5.54 2.49 -4.67
N ASP A 93 -4.42 3.02 -4.15
CA ASP A 93 -3.28 2.23 -3.68
C ASP A 93 -3.59 1.47 -2.38
N PHE A 94 -2.88 0.36 -2.11
CA PHE A 94 -3.15 -0.54 -0.98
C PHE A 94 -2.91 0.17 0.36
N LEU A 95 -1.88 1.01 0.43
CA LEU A 95 -1.59 1.80 1.62
C LEU A 95 -2.75 2.73 1.95
N GLU A 96 -3.32 3.37 0.94
CA GLU A 96 -4.45 4.29 1.11
C GLU A 96 -5.70 3.56 1.60
N ILE A 97 -6.03 2.42 1.01
CA ILE A 97 -7.18 1.62 1.45
C ILE A 97 -6.99 1.14 2.90
N ILE A 98 -5.78 0.74 3.29
CA ILE A 98 -5.46 0.34 4.67
C ILE A 98 -5.63 1.51 5.64
N TYR A 99 -5.20 2.72 5.28
CA TYR A 99 -5.30 3.89 6.17
C TYR A 99 -6.69 4.52 6.24
N ILE A 100 -7.47 4.45 5.16
CA ILE A 100 -8.79 5.07 5.08
C ILE A 100 -9.89 4.06 5.42
N VAL A 101 -9.94 2.97 4.67
CA VAL A 101 -11.11 2.09 4.66
C VAL A 101 -11.12 1.18 5.88
N ILE A 102 -9.99 0.55 6.22
CA ILE A 102 -9.95 -0.41 7.35
C ILE A 102 -10.42 0.21 8.69
N PRO A 103 -10.04 1.43 9.09
CA PRO A 103 -10.58 2.05 10.30
C PRO A 103 -12.08 2.30 10.24
N ILE A 104 -12.63 2.59 9.06
CA ILE A 104 -14.06 2.85 8.86
C ILE A 104 -14.85 1.54 8.99
N VAL A 105 -14.39 0.46 8.32
CA VAL A 105 -15.11 -0.82 8.29
C VAL A 105 -14.80 -1.74 9.45
N GLY A 106 -13.64 -1.58 10.08
CA GLY A 106 -13.19 -2.39 11.21
C GLY A 106 -14.23 -2.50 12.32
N PRO A 107 -14.79 -1.40 12.85
CA PRO A 107 -15.84 -1.44 13.87
C PRO A 107 -17.12 -2.17 13.45
N VAL A 108 -17.39 -2.24 12.15
CA VAL A 108 -18.58 -2.91 11.61
C VAL A 108 -18.35 -4.41 11.49
N ILE A 109 -17.18 -4.82 10.99
CA ILE A 109 -16.91 -6.24 10.72
C ILE A 109 -16.41 -6.97 11.98
N TYR A 110 -15.55 -6.33 12.78
CA TYR A 110 -15.05 -6.90 14.04
C TYR A 110 -16.07 -6.81 15.19
N GLY A 111 -17.16 -6.07 15.00
CA GLY A 111 -18.27 -5.99 15.94
C GLY A 111 -19.29 -7.13 15.79
N GLY A 112 -19.22 -7.92 14.72
CA GLY A 112 -20.09 -9.06 14.47
C GLY A 112 -19.57 -10.39 15.01
N SER A 113 -20.16 -11.50 14.56
CA SER A 113 -19.81 -12.87 14.98
C SER A 113 -18.57 -13.46 14.28
N PHE A 114 -17.97 -12.75 13.33
CA PHE A 114 -16.83 -13.23 12.55
C PHE A 114 -15.51 -13.14 13.31
N ASP A 115 -14.67 -14.17 13.15
CA ASP A 115 -13.34 -14.22 13.72
C ASP A 115 -12.44 -13.14 13.08
N PRO A 116 -11.90 -12.17 13.86
CA PRO A 116 -11.14 -11.05 13.32
C PRO A 116 -9.97 -11.47 12.42
N LYS A 117 -9.27 -12.54 12.80
CA LYS A 117 -8.11 -13.05 12.04
C LYS A 117 -8.51 -13.46 10.63
N TRP A 118 -9.66 -14.13 10.48
CA TRP A 118 -10.12 -14.62 9.19
C TRP A 118 -10.56 -13.48 8.28
N VAL A 119 -11.28 -12.51 8.84
CA VAL A 119 -11.68 -11.28 8.14
C VAL A 119 -10.46 -10.52 7.63
N THR A 120 -9.43 -10.32 8.47
CA THR A 120 -8.21 -9.62 8.08
C THR A 120 -7.50 -10.33 6.92
N ILE A 121 -7.41 -11.67 6.96
CA ILE A 121 -6.79 -12.45 5.89
C ILE A 121 -7.59 -12.31 4.59
N MET A 122 -8.92 -12.39 4.63
CA MET A 122 -9.78 -12.22 3.46
C MET A 122 -9.65 -10.83 2.83
N ILE A 123 -9.60 -9.78 3.65
CA ILE A 123 -9.35 -8.40 3.19
C ILE A 123 -7.96 -8.30 2.54
N ALA A 124 -6.93 -8.87 3.16
CA ALA A 124 -5.56 -8.83 2.62
C ALA A 124 -5.46 -9.53 1.25
N VAL A 125 -6.11 -10.69 1.09
CA VAL A 125 -6.16 -11.40 -0.20
C VAL A 125 -6.92 -10.60 -1.24
N ASN A 126 -8.08 -10.02 -0.87
CA ASN A 126 -8.89 -9.21 -1.78
C ASN A 126 -8.12 -7.98 -2.30
N LEU A 127 -7.42 -7.27 -1.41
CA LEU A 127 -6.57 -6.15 -1.79
C LEU A 127 -5.49 -6.58 -2.79
N GLN A 128 -4.79 -7.69 -2.54
CA GLN A 128 -3.78 -8.20 -3.48
C GLN A 128 -4.37 -8.57 -4.84
N THR A 129 -5.56 -9.18 -4.89
CA THR A 129 -6.21 -9.52 -6.16
C THR A 129 -6.67 -8.31 -6.94
N SER A 130 -6.93 -7.19 -6.26
CA SER A 130 -7.39 -5.97 -6.91
C SER A 130 -6.27 -5.17 -7.59
N PHE A 131 -5.00 -5.43 -7.25
CA PHE A 131 -3.81 -4.84 -7.90
C PHE A 131 -3.30 -5.65 -9.11
N LEU A 132 -3.85 -6.84 -9.35
CA LEU A 132 -3.61 -7.63 -10.56
C LEU A 132 -4.43 -7.10 -11.74
#